data_AF-A0A8H3HUK0-F1
#
_entry.id   AF-A0A8H3HUK0-F1
#
_cell.length_a   1.000
_cell.length_b   1.000
_cell.length_c   1.000
_cell.angle_alpha   90.00
_cell.angle_beta   90.00
_cell.angle_gamma   90.00
#
_symmetry.space_group_name_H-M   'P 1'
#
loop_
_entity.id
_entity.type
_entity.pdbx_description
1 polymer ?
#
loop_
_entity_poly.entity_id
_entity_poly.type
_entity_poly.pdbx_seq_one_letter_code
_entity_poly.pdbx_strand_id
1 'polypeptide(L)'
;MLSRALWFSTLISLALAHGTITAVKGANGISGAGMGIDPTTPRNGAGAQPFQRDTSIIRDGEIQAGRVGPCGRTSQKGALDMAAEMAGKLS
;
A
#
# COMPACT_ATOMS: atom_id res chain seq x y z
N MET A 1 -39.05 -20.41 2.89
CA MET A 1 -37.81 -20.97 2.26
C MET A 1 -36.99 -19.90 1.55
N LEU A 2 -37.61 -18.93 0.85
CA LEU A 2 -36.92 -17.79 0.22
C LEU A 2 -36.04 -16.95 1.17
N SER A 3 -36.52 -16.66 2.39
CA SER A 3 -35.78 -15.83 3.34
C SER A 3 -34.41 -16.42 3.71
N ARG A 4 -34.27 -17.76 3.76
CA ARG A 4 -32.98 -18.42 4.06
C ARG A 4 -31.97 -18.28 2.92
N ALA A 5 -32.44 -18.22 1.67
CA ALA A 5 -31.57 -18.00 0.50
C ALA A 5 -31.02 -16.56 0.46
N LEU A 6 -31.78 -15.57 0.93
CA LEU A 6 -31.32 -14.18 1.02
C LEU A 6 -30.11 -14.02 1.96
N TRP A 7 -30.10 -14.73 3.10
CA TRP A 7 -28.99 -14.66 4.05
C TRP A 7 -27.67 -15.19 3.44
N PHE A 8 -27.72 -16.29 2.68
CA PHE A 8 -26.54 -16.86 2.03
C PHE A 8 -25.96 -15.95 0.92
N SER A 9 -26.76 -15.11 0.27
CA SER A 9 -26.27 -14.23 -0.80
C SER A 9 -25.27 -13.17 -0.33
N THR A 10 -25.31 -12.79 0.96
CA THR A 10 -24.43 -11.74 1.50
C THR A 10 -22.99 -12.20 1.72
N LEU A 11 -22.78 -13.50 1.96
CA LEU A 11 -21.46 -14.09 2.19
C LEU A 11 -20.59 -14.13 0.92
N ILE A 12 -21.22 -14.06 -0.27
CA ILE A 12 -20.53 -14.12 -1.57
C ILE A 12 -19.78 -12.82 -1.89
N SER A 13 -20.09 -11.71 -1.20
CA SER A 13 -19.53 -10.39 -1.55
C SER A 13 -18.21 -10.03 -0.84
N LEU A 14 -17.59 -10.94 -0.09
CA LEU A 14 -16.29 -10.67 0.52
C LEU A 14 -15.16 -10.85 -0.51
N ALA A 15 -14.84 -9.79 -1.25
CA ALA A 15 -13.63 -9.70 -2.04
C ALA A 15 -12.45 -9.28 -1.15
N LEU A 16 -11.46 -10.16 -0.98
CA LEU A 16 -10.18 -9.81 -0.38
C LEU A 16 -9.33 -9.10 -1.45
N ALA A 17 -9.25 -7.77 -1.36
CA ALA A 17 -8.47 -6.94 -2.27
C ALA A 17 -7.40 -6.14 -1.52
N HIS A 18 -6.26 -5.93 -2.16
CA HIS A 18 -5.21 -5.03 -1.68
C HIS A 18 -5.21 -3.77 -2.53
N GLY A 19 -5.69 -2.66 -1.95
CA GLY A 19 -5.66 -1.35 -2.60
C GLY A 19 -4.31 -0.67 -2.41
N THR A 20 -3.81 0.00 -3.45
CA THR A 20 -2.61 0.83 -3.37
C THR A 20 -2.77 2.11 -4.19
N ILE A 21 -2.16 3.20 -3.73
CA ILE A 21 -2.18 4.50 -4.42
C ILE A 21 -0.95 4.56 -5.34
N THR A 22 -1.16 4.28 -6.63
CA THR A 22 -0.09 4.30 -7.64
C THR A 22 0.11 5.66 -8.28
N ALA A 23 -0.89 6.53 -8.22
CA ALA A 23 -0.81 7.89 -8.74
C ALA A 23 -1.80 8.81 -8.02
N VAL A 24 -1.36 10.04 -7.74
CA VAL A 24 -2.17 11.17 -7.30
C VAL A 24 -1.76 12.36 -8.16
N LYS A 25 -2.73 13.00 -8.82
CA LYS A 25 -2.49 14.19 -9.62
C LYS A 25 -3.08 15.40 -8.91
N GLY A 26 -2.22 16.30 -8.45
CA GLY A 26 -2.64 17.57 -7.84
C GLY A 26 -3.08 18.58 -8.89
N ALA A 27 -4.04 19.44 -8.53
CA ALA A 27 -4.46 20.57 -9.36
C ALA A 27 -3.34 21.60 -9.55
N ASN A 28 -2.32 21.57 -8.69
CA ASN A 28 -1.09 22.35 -8.79
C ASN A 28 -0.05 21.76 -9.77
N GLY A 29 -0.40 20.70 -10.52
CA GLY A 29 0.48 20.06 -11.51
C GLY A 29 1.45 19.02 -10.93
N ILE A 30 1.53 18.89 -9.60
CA ILE A 30 2.41 17.91 -8.95
C ILE A 30 1.78 16.52 -9.04
N SER A 31 2.58 15.51 -9.38
CA SER A 31 2.17 14.11 -9.39
C SER A 31 2.90 13.32 -8.31
N GLY A 32 2.16 12.56 -7.51
CA GLY A 32 2.68 11.72 -6.43
C GLY A 32 2.20 10.28 -6.54
N ALA A 33 2.70 9.44 -5.66
CA ALA A 33 2.22 8.09 -5.40
C ALA A 33 2.35 7.82 -3.90
N GLY A 34 1.86 6.68 -3.40
CA GLY A 34 2.17 6.25 -2.05
C GLY A 34 3.69 6.13 -1.82
N MET A 35 4.16 6.41 -0.61
CA MET A 35 5.57 6.25 -0.25
C MET A 35 6.01 4.79 -0.41
N GLY A 36 7.20 4.59 -0.95
CA GLY A 36 7.75 3.25 -1.20
C GLY A 36 7.22 2.58 -2.46
N ILE A 37 6.10 3.05 -3.05
CA ILE A 37 5.52 2.46 -4.27
C ILE A 37 6.52 2.45 -5.40
N ASP A 38 6.60 1.30 -6.06
CA ASP A 38 7.41 1.09 -7.25
C ASP A 38 6.46 0.90 -8.44
N PRO A 39 6.53 1.76 -9.47
CA PRO A 39 5.66 1.65 -10.65
C PRO A 39 5.90 0.37 -11.45
N THR A 40 7.01 -0.33 -11.22
CA THR A 40 7.34 -1.61 -11.86
C THR A 40 6.77 -2.81 -11.13
N THR A 41 6.22 -2.65 -9.90
CA THR A 41 5.57 -3.74 -9.17
C THR A 41 4.38 -4.27 -9.96
N PRO A 42 4.33 -5.57 -10.32
CA PRO A 42 3.18 -6.13 -11.00
C PRO A 42 1.94 -6.05 -10.10
N ARG A 43 0.79 -5.60 -10.64
CA ARG A 43 -0.47 -5.43 -9.90
C ARG A 43 -1.59 -6.35 -10.40
N ASN A 44 -1.24 -7.52 -10.89
CA ASN A 44 -2.13 -8.50 -11.51
C ASN A 44 -2.35 -9.76 -10.67
N GLY A 45 -2.13 -9.69 -9.34
CA GLY A 45 -2.31 -10.82 -8.43
C GLY A 45 -2.58 -10.40 -6.99
N ALA A 46 -2.79 -11.39 -6.12
CA ALA A 46 -3.25 -11.18 -4.74
C ALA A 46 -2.20 -11.49 -3.65
N GLY A 47 -1.08 -12.12 -4.02
CA GLY A 47 -0.03 -12.52 -3.07
C GLY A 47 0.93 -11.38 -2.70
N ALA A 48 1.60 -11.54 -1.55
CA ALA A 48 2.62 -10.58 -1.11
C ALA A 48 3.81 -10.49 -2.08
N GLN A 49 4.24 -11.63 -2.62
CA GLN A 49 5.27 -11.72 -3.65
C GLN A 49 4.63 -12.15 -4.98
N PRO A 50 4.93 -11.46 -6.10
CA PRO A 50 5.64 -10.18 -6.22
C PRO A 50 4.75 -8.94 -5.99
N PHE A 51 3.43 -9.11 -5.85
CA PHE A 51 2.46 -8.04 -6.14
C PHE A 51 2.29 -6.96 -5.06
N GLN A 52 2.82 -7.15 -3.84
CA GLN A 52 2.69 -6.22 -2.71
C GLN A 52 4.05 -5.95 -2.03
N ARG A 53 5.16 -6.11 -2.78
CA ARG A 53 6.51 -5.99 -2.22
C ARG A 53 6.91 -4.56 -1.85
N ASP A 54 6.24 -3.60 -2.45
CA ASP A 54 6.38 -2.17 -2.22
C ASP A 54 5.32 -1.59 -1.27
N THR A 55 4.49 -2.45 -0.65
CA THR A 55 3.55 -2.04 0.39
C THR A 55 4.30 -1.73 1.69
N SER A 56 3.97 -0.59 2.30
CA SER A 56 4.53 -0.19 3.59
C SER A 56 4.10 -1.12 4.71
N ILE A 57 5.08 -1.58 5.47
CA ILE A 57 4.93 -2.37 6.68
C ILE A 57 5.34 -1.46 7.83
N ILE A 58 4.34 -1.02 8.59
CA ILE A 58 4.49 -0.15 9.76
C ILE A 58 4.26 -1.00 11.00
N ARG A 59 5.23 -1.02 11.90
CA ARG A 59 5.23 -1.86 13.09
C ARG A 59 5.82 -1.07 14.24
N ASP A 60 5.05 -0.90 15.31
CA ASP A 60 5.46 -0.11 16.48
C ASP A 60 6.78 -0.61 17.07
N GLY A 61 6.98 -1.92 17.17
CA GLY A 61 8.23 -2.49 17.67
C GLY A 61 9.45 -2.21 16.78
N GLU A 62 9.29 -1.95 15.47
CA GLU A 62 10.39 -1.52 14.60
C GLU A 62 10.71 -0.03 14.81
N ILE A 63 9.66 0.78 15.03
CA ILE A 63 9.76 2.23 15.29
C ILE A 63 10.38 2.49 16.66
N GLN A 64 9.86 1.85 17.71
CA GLN A 64 10.34 1.99 19.09
C GLN A 64 11.80 1.53 19.25
N ALA A 65 12.21 0.53 18.47
CA ALA A 65 13.60 0.06 18.43
C ALA A 65 14.52 0.94 17.56
N GLY A 66 14.01 2.02 16.95
CA GLY A 66 14.79 2.93 16.10
C GLY A 66 15.26 2.32 14.77
N ARG A 67 14.69 1.19 14.32
CA ARG A 67 15.09 0.52 13.08
C ARG A 67 14.48 1.13 11.82
N VAL A 68 13.33 1.76 11.95
CA VAL A 68 12.58 2.41 10.87
C VAL A 68 11.95 3.70 11.40
N GLY A 69 11.68 4.65 10.50
CA GLY A 69 10.89 5.84 10.82
C GLY A 69 9.37 5.54 10.87
N PRO A 70 8.55 6.59 11.05
CA PRO A 70 7.09 6.46 11.15
C PRO A 70 6.42 5.80 9.93
N CYS A 71 7.02 5.93 8.74
CA CYS A 71 6.53 5.30 7.52
C CYS A 71 6.92 3.82 7.38
N GLY A 72 7.66 3.28 8.34
CA GLY A 72 8.06 1.88 8.36
C GLY A 72 9.03 1.56 7.23
N ARG A 73 8.78 0.42 6.57
CA ARG A 73 9.62 -0.11 5.49
C ARG A 73 8.79 -0.83 4.44
N THR A 74 9.35 -1.05 3.25
CA THR A 74 8.80 -2.03 2.30
C THR A 74 9.67 -3.28 2.30
N SER A 75 9.13 -4.40 1.79
CA SER A 75 9.92 -5.63 1.62
C SER A 75 10.93 -5.51 0.47
N GLN A 76 10.76 -4.54 -0.42
CA GLN A 76 11.63 -4.31 -1.58
C GLN A 76 12.73 -3.29 -1.30
N LYS A 77 12.40 -2.13 -0.73
CA LYS A 77 13.32 -0.98 -0.57
C LYS A 77 13.89 -0.83 0.84
N GLY A 78 13.36 -1.56 1.83
CA GLY A 78 13.75 -1.38 3.22
C GLY A 78 13.08 -0.15 3.85
N ALA A 79 13.74 0.47 4.84
CA ALA A 79 13.20 1.60 5.59
C ALA A 79 12.87 2.78 4.68
N LEU A 80 11.70 3.39 4.87
CA LEU A 80 11.24 4.54 4.10
C LEU A 80 11.68 5.84 4.75
N ASP A 81 12.36 6.68 3.97
CA ASP A 81 12.76 8.04 4.37
C ASP A 81 11.75 9.06 3.83
N MET A 82 10.96 9.61 4.75
CA MET A 82 9.95 10.64 4.47
C MET A 82 10.55 11.89 3.81
N ALA A 83 11.70 12.36 4.29
CA ALA A 83 12.30 13.60 3.81
C ALA A 83 12.82 13.42 2.38
N ALA A 84 13.50 12.30 2.12
CA ALA A 84 14.01 11.97 0.79
C ALA A 84 12.88 11.79 -0.24
N GLU A 85 11.83 11.04 0.13
CA GLU A 85 10.68 10.79 -0.75
C GLU A 85 9.91 12.08 -1.09
N MET A 86 9.73 12.99 -0.12
CA MET A 86 9.07 14.28 -0.35
C MET A 86 9.93 15.24 -1.18
N ALA A 87 11.24 15.28 -0.94
CA ALA A 87 12.16 16.14 -1.71
C ALA A 87 12.17 15.77 -3.19
N GLY A 88 12.15 14.47 -3.53
CA GLY A 88 12.12 13.99 -4.91
C GLY A 88 10.82 14.25 -5.68
N LYS A 89 9.77 14.79 -5.04
CA LYS A 89 8.47 15.07 -5.65
C LYS A 89 8.18 16.57 -5.83
N LEU A 90 9.00 17.44 -5.26
CA LEU A 90 8.82 18.89 -5.31
C LEU A 90 9.69 19.61 -6.36
N SER A 91 10.39 18.87 -7.22
CA SER A 91 11.24 19.41 -8.30
C SER A 91 10.45 19.76 -9.56
#